data_AF-A0A8T7G9X2-F1
#
_entry.id   AF-A0A8T7G9X2-F1
#
_cell.length_a   1.000
_cell.length_b   1.000
_cell.length_c   1.000
_cell.angle_alpha   90.00
_cell.angle_beta   90.00
_cell.angle_gamma   90.00
#
_symmetry.space_group_name_H-M   'P 1'
#
loop_
_entity.id
_entity.type
_entity.pdbx_description
1 polymer ?
#
loop_
_entity_poly.entity_id
_entity_poly.type
_entity_poly.pdbx_seq_one_letter_code
_entity_poly.pdbx_strand_id
1 'polypeptide(L)'
;MWQVRLDPKVIKYIRGTPPDVYDSYINAIDSVFEFAEMCDRHPITICAGGFLVEVKGQNAALRCMIDEDKHQFYVFGIKFLK
;
A
#
# COMPACT_ATOMS: atom_id res chain seq x y z
N MET A 1 14.29 2.43 11.65
CA MET A 1 13.88 3.08 10.40
C MET A 1 12.95 2.12 9.69
N TRP A 2 11.70 2.51 9.43
CA TRP A 2 10.71 1.67 8.76
C TRP A 2 11.13 1.33 7.32
N GLN A 3 10.77 0.14 6.85
CA GLN A 3 11.04 -0.32 5.49
C GLN A 3 9.75 -0.63 4.74
N VAL A 4 9.53 0.01 3.59
CA VAL A 4 8.47 -0.37 2.66
C VAL A 4 8.95 -1.52 1.77
N ARG A 5 8.17 -2.60 1.73
CA ARG A 5 8.42 -3.81 0.94
C ARG A 5 7.21 -4.08 0.06
N LEU A 6 7.47 -4.41 -1.20
CA LEU A 6 6.42 -4.73 -2.18
C LEU A 6 6.57 -6.19 -2.61
N ASP A 7 5.46 -6.91 -2.70
CA ASP A 7 5.44 -8.24 -3.30
C ASP A 7 5.93 -8.17 -4.76
N PRO A 8 6.73 -9.14 -5.25
CA PRO A 8 7.23 -9.14 -6.62
C PRO A 8 6.13 -8.99 -7.68
N LYS A 9 4.92 -9.51 -7.43
CA LYS A 9 3.77 -9.36 -8.34
C LYS A 9 3.26 -7.92 -8.36
N VAL A 10 3.24 -7.25 -7.20
CA VAL A 10 2.88 -5.83 -7.08
C VAL A 10 3.92 -4.96 -7.81
N ILE A 11 5.22 -5.25 -7.63
CA ILE A 11 6.29 -4.54 -8.36
C ILE A 11 6.12 -4.69 -9.87
N LYS A 12 5.94 -5.93 -10.34
CA LYS A 12 5.75 -6.21 -11.78
C LYS A 12 4.51 -5.50 -12.33
N TYR A 13 3.44 -5.44 -11.53
CA TYR A 13 2.20 -4.76 -11.88
C TYR A 13 2.40 -3.25 -12.02
N ILE A 14 2.92 -2.59 -10.98
CA ILE A 14 3.11 -1.13 -10.94
C ILE A 14 4.09 -0.68 -12.04
N ARG A 15 5.22 -1.39 -12.22
CA ARG A 15 6.22 -1.08 -13.26
C ARG A 15 5.70 -1.28 -14.70
N GLY A 16 4.64 -2.06 -14.88
CA GLY A 16 3.99 -2.25 -16.18
C GLY A 16 3.00 -1.15 -16.56
N THR A 17 2.76 -0.17 -15.68
CA THR A 17 1.79 0.90 -15.91
C THR A 17 2.43 2.17 -16.48
N PRO A 18 1.66 3.04 -17.16
CA PRO A 18 2.16 4.33 -17.64
C PRO A 18 2.69 5.21 -16.49
N PRO A 19 3.65 6.13 -16.73
CA PRO A 19 4.31 6.91 -15.67
C PRO A 19 3.34 7.67 -14.75
N ASP A 20 2.30 8.28 -15.30
CA ASP A 20 1.28 9.02 -14.54
C ASP A 20 0.47 8.11 -13.59
N VAL A 21 0.31 6.83 -13.96
CA VAL A 21 -0.35 5.82 -13.13
C VAL A 21 0.62 5.24 -12.10
N TYR A 22 1.88 5.05 -12.49
CA TYR A 22 2.96 4.64 -11.60
C TYR A 22 3.09 5.59 -10.41
N ASP A 23 3.18 6.90 -10.69
CA ASP A 23 3.30 7.92 -9.64
C ASP A 23 2.09 7.90 -8.70
N SER A 24 0.89 7.69 -9.25
CA SER A 24 -0.33 7.55 -8.45
C SER A 24 -0.30 6.33 -7.52
N TYR A 25 0.32 5.21 -7.92
CA TYR A 25 0.49 4.06 -7.02
C TYR A 25 1.49 4.33 -5.90
N ILE A 26 2.62 4.97 -6.22
CA ILE A 26 3.64 5.29 -5.22
C ILE A 26 3.05 6.25 -4.17
N ASN A 27 2.36 7.30 -4.61
CA ASN A 27 1.67 8.23 -3.71
C ASN A 27 0.62 7.55 -2.83
N ALA A 28 -0.14 6.59 -3.38
CA ALA A 28 -1.12 5.83 -2.62
C ALA A 28 -0.45 4.92 -1.57
N ILE A 29 0.66 4.26 -1.91
CA ILE A 29 1.43 3.41 -0.99
C ILE A 29 2.01 4.26 0.15
N ASP A 30 2.63 5.39 -0.18
CA ASP A 30 3.23 6.30 0.81
C ASP A 30 2.16 6.88 1.74
N SER A 31 1.00 7.28 1.22
CA SER A 31 -0.11 7.78 2.05
C SER A 31 -0.61 6.74 3.06
N VAL A 32 -0.71 5.47 2.65
CA VAL A 32 -1.11 4.38 3.55
C VAL A 32 -0.01 4.09 4.58
N PHE A 33 1.26 4.15 4.17
CA PHE A 33 2.39 3.98 5.07
C PHE A 33 2.45 5.09 6.13
N GLU A 34 2.29 6.36 5.74
CA GLU A 34 2.22 7.50 6.66
C GLU A 34 1.03 7.35 7.63
N PHE A 35 -0.14 6.96 7.13
CA PHE A 35 -1.30 6.68 7.98
C PHE A 35 -1.03 5.57 8.99
N ALA A 36 -0.41 4.48 8.54
CA ALA A 36 0.00 3.36 9.39
C ALA A 36 1.00 3.80 10.47
N GLU A 37 2.01 4.58 10.11
CA GLU A 37 3.01 5.13 11.04
C GLU A 37 2.40 6.15 12.02
N MET A 38 1.38 6.91 11.61
CA MET A 38 0.64 7.78 12.54
C MET A 38 -0.25 6.98 13.50
N CYS A 39 -0.80 5.87 13.03
CA CYS A 39 -1.66 4.99 13.80
C CYS A 39 -0.88 4.05 14.73
N ASP A 40 0.46 4.07 14.70
CA ASP A 40 1.46 3.45 15.61
C ASP A 40 1.26 3.79 17.11
N ARG A 41 0.11 4.37 17.48
CA ARG A 41 -0.41 4.47 18.86
C ARG A 41 -1.47 3.42 19.18
N HIS A 42 -1.91 2.61 18.21
CA HIS A 42 -2.92 1.58 18.38
C HIS A 42 -2.53 0.35 17.53
N PRO A 43 -2.58 -0.87 18.07
CA PRO A 43 -2.21 -2.07 17.32
C PRO A 43 -3.14 -2.22 16.13
N ILE A 44 -2.66 -1.86 14.93
CA ILE A 44 -3.44 -1.98 13.70
C ILE A 44 -3.45 -3.46 13.33
N THR A 45 -4.47 -4.12 13.85
CA THR A 45 -4.86 -5.45 13.41
C THR A 45 -5.10 -5.38 11.91
N ILE A 46 -4.32 -6.17 11.16
CA ILE A 46 -4.46 -6.51 9.73
C ILE A 46 -5.85 -6.10 9.23
N CYS A 47 -5.94 -5.00 8.46
CA CYS A 47 -7.20 -4.63 7.84
C CYS A 47 -7.57 -5.73 6.84
N ALA A 48 -8.44 -6.66 7.25
CA ALA A 48 -8.87 -7.80 6.45
C ALA A 48 -9.52 -7.40 5.10
N GLY A 49 -9.81 -6.10 4.90
CA GLY A 49 -10.31 -5.51 3.66
C GLY A 49 -9.27 -4.82 2.77
N GLY A 50 -8.08 -4.48 3.28
CA GLY A 50 -7.16 -3.52 2.64
C GLY A 50 -7.57 -2.06 2.85
N PHE A 51 -6.70 -1.13 2.46
CA PHE A 51 -6.90 0.31 2.48
C PHE A 51 -7.55 0.77 1.18
N LEU A 52 -8.63 1.53 1.27
CA LEU A 52 -9.22 2.19 0.11
C LEU A 52 -8.33 3.36 -0.29
N VAL A 53 -7.83 3.34 -1.51
CA VAL A 53 -6.98 4.37 -2.10
C VAL A 53 -7.52 4.77 -3.46
N GLU A 54 -7.21 5.99 -3.90
CA GLU A 54 -7.50 6.43 -5.26
C GLU A 54 -6.23 6.29 -6.11
N VAL A 55 -6.36 5.66 -7.28
CA VAL A 55 -5.30 5.57 -8.28
C VAL A 55 -5.84 6.11 -9.59
N LYS A 56 -5.31 7.25 -10.05
CA LYS A 56 -5.73 7.94 -11.29
C LYS A 56 -7.25 8.13 -11.39
N GLY A 57 -7.90 8.61 -10.32
CA GLY A 57 -9.36 8.82 -10.28
C GLY A 57 -10.21 7.54 -10.20
N GLN A 58 -9.59 6.38 -9.94
CA GLN A 58 -10.30 5.12 -9.74
C GLN A 58 -10.05 4.58 -8.34
N ASN A 59 -11.11 4.06 -7.72
CA ASN A 59 -11.01 3.44 -6.41
C ASN A 59 -10.29 2.09 -6.50
N ALA A 60 -9.29 1.89 -5.65
CA ALA A 60 -8.57 0.64 -5.49
C ALA A 60 -8.44 0.27 -4.02
N ALA A 61 -8.41 -1.03 -3.74
CA ALA A 61 -8.11 -1.58 -2.43
C ALA A 61 -6.64 -2.04 -2.41
N LEU A 62 -5.83 -1.42 -1.57
CA LEU A 62 -4.44 -1.78 -1.30
C LEU A 62 -4.37 -2.74 -0.12
N ARG A 63 -3.84 -3.94 -0.34
CA ARG A 63 -3.65 -4.94 0.71
C ARG A 63 -2.22 -4.87 1.22
N CYS A 64 -2.08 -4.54 2.49
CA CYS A 64 -0.80 -4.47 3.17
C CYS A 64 -0.87 -5.08 4.57
N MET A 65 0.30 -5.33 5.13
CA MET A 65 0.49 -5.75 6.52
C MET A 65 1.65 -4.96 7.12
N ILE A 66 1.57 -4.74 8.43
CA ILE A 66 2.64 -4.13 9.22
C ILE A 66 3.24 -5.25 10.06
N ASP A 67 4.56 -5.39 9.98
CA ASP A 67 5.36 -6.25 10.84
C ASP A 67 6.18 -5.32 11.75
N GLU A 68 5.66 -5.07 12.95
CA GLU A 68 6.28 -4.19 13.94
C GLU A 68 7.64 -4.72 14.40
N ASP A 69 7.77 -6.03 14.60
CA ASP A 69 9.03 -6.68 15.01
C ASP A 69 10.14 -6.38 14.00
N LYS A 70 9.82 -6.43 12.71
CA LYS A 70 10.77 -6.13 11.62
C LYS A 70 10.79 -4.67 11.19
N HIS A 71 9.93 -3.81 11.75
CA HIS A 71 9.68 -2.45 11.28
C HIS A 71 9.44 -2.41 9.76
N GLN A 72 8.55 -3.28 9.27
CA GLN A 72 8.28 -3.47 7.85
C GLN A 72 6.82 -3.21 7.50
N PHE A 73 6.60 -2.42 6.46
CA PHE A 73 5.31 -2.26 5.81
C PHE A 73 5.31 -3.05 4.50
N TYR A 74 4.53 -4.13 4.42
CA TYR A 74 4.51 -5.02 3.27
C TYR A 74 3.23 -4.90 2.47
N VAL A 75 3.33 -4.49 1.20
CA VAL A 75 2.20 -4.42 0.26
C VAL A 75 2.19 -5.67 -0.62
N PHE A 76 1.11 -6.43 -0.58
CA PHE A 76 1.01 -7.72 -1.28
C PHE A 76 -0.16 -7.84 -2.25
N GLY A 77 -0.97 -6.78 -2.40
CA GLY A 77 -2.00 -6.78 -3.42
C GLY A 77 -2.58 -5.40 -3.67
N ILE A 78 -3.05 -5.19 -4.90
CA ILE A 78 -3.80 -4.01 -5.31
C ILE A 78 -4.99 -4.52 -6.14
N LYS A 79 -6.20 -4.05 -5.84
CA LYS A 79 -7.42 -4.46 -6.54
C LYS A 79 -8.29 -3.25 -6.84
N PHE A 80 -8.51 -2.94 -8.12
CA PHE A 80 -9.51 -1.95 -8.50
C PHE A 80 -10.92 -2.40 -8.11
N LEU A 81 -11.67 -1.45 -7.55
CA LEU A 81 -13.08 -1.62 -7.25
C LEU A 81 -13.88 -1.14 -8.47
N LYS A 82 -14.89 -1.93 -8.84
CA LYS A 82 -15.85 -1.55 -9.89
C LYS A 82 -16.87 -0.57 -9.33
#